data_AF-A0A5B1QUK9-F1
#
_entry.id   AF-A0A5B1QUK9-F1
#
_cell.length_a   1.000
_cell.length_b   1.000
_cell.length_c   1.000
_cell.angle_alpha   90.00
_cell.angle_beta   90.00
_cell.angle_gamma   90.00
#
_symmetry.space_group_name_H-M   'P 1'
#
loop_
_entity.id
_entity.type
_entity.pdbx_description
1 polymer ?
#
loop_
_entity_poly.entity_id
_entity_poly.type
_entity_poly.pdbx_seq_one_letter_code
_entity_poly.pdbx_strand_id
1 'polypeptide(L)'
;MFPMRLLTIVLLNFKGRKNGVTAPAVRGTRPAGFGYEGSVTLKAVIVRDVVDFGGGGASNIPFAAATEVSAILAGRPEEGAMGFGLAGGSGMGMPPIVDLLASSGLIPSQPTSRKLARGSDGRNDGEVVMGGVNPAEFIPQSMVTVRNLDPIHWQVKVAVASIGNVHVINTSRLGYIDTGASYFLMSFADVLCYTHSFPAQ
;
A
#
# COMPACT_ATOMS: atom_id res chain seq x y z
N MET A 1 -19.69 -9.56 -10.37
CA MET A 1 -18.34 -9.93 -9.90
C MET A 1 -17.34 -9.18 -10.76
N PHE A 2 -16.95 -7.98 -10.34
CA PHE A 2 -15.91 -7.19 -11.03
C PHE A 2 -14.54 -7.63 -10.50
N PRO A 3 -13.50 -7.73 -11.34
CA PRO A 3 -12.16 -7.96 -10.85
C PRO A 3 -11.69 -6.71 -10.12
N MET A 4 -11.81 -6.70 -8.80
CA MET A 4 -11.24 -5.67 -7.94
C MET A 4 -9.72 -5.85 -7.98
N ARG A 5 -9.02 -4.98 -8.70
CA ARG A 5 -7.56 -4.92 -8.67
C ARG A 5 -7.17 -4.22 -7.37
N LEU A 6 -6.68 -4.98 -6.39
CA LEU A 6 -6.27 -4.43 -5.11
C LEU A 6 -4.84 -3.90 -5.24
N LEU A 7 -4.70 -2.58 -5.27
CA LEU A 7 -3.40 -1.90 -5.31
C LEU A 7 -2.98 -1.66 -3.85
N THR A 8 -1.90 -2.31 -3.39
CA THR A 8 -1.32 -2.04 -2.06
C THR A 8 -0.70 -0.65 -2.05
N ILE A 9 -1.31 0.29 -1.30
CA ILE A 9 -0.93 1.71 -1.29
C ILE A 9 -0.65 2.18 0.14
N VAL A 10 0.35 3.03 0.30
CA VAL A 10 0.50 3.93 1.46
C VAL A 10 -0.07 5.28 1.09
N LEU A 11 -1.00 5.73 1.91
CA LEU A 11 -1.46 7.10 1.95
C LEU A 11 -0.36 7.95 2.58
N LEU A 12 0.32 8.78 1.78
CA LEU A 12 1.29 9.75 2.29
C LEU A 12 0.64 11.12 2.31
N ASN A 13 0.50 11.67 3.51
CA ASN A 13 0.14 13.06 3.71
C ASN A 13 1.39 13.90 3.43
N PHE A 14 1.57 14.34 2.18
CA PHE A 14 2.55 15.37 1.87
C PHE A 14 2.03 16.68 2.47
N LYS A 15 2.40 16.99 3.72
CA LYS A 15 2.18 18.31 4.31
C LYS A 15 3.05 19.32 3.56
N GLY A 16 2.50 19.86 2.48
CA GLY A 16 3.05 20.91 1.65
C GLY A 16 1.89 21.64 0.96
N ARG A 17 2.10 22.90 0.56
CA ARG A 17 1.12 23.64 -0.26
C ARG A 17 0.68 22.74 -1.41
N LYS A 18 -0.63 22.52 -1.59
CA LYS A 18 -1.28 21.85 -2.74
C LYS A 18 -0.29 21.62 -3.88
N ASN A 19 0.32 20.44 -3.94
CA ASN A 19 1.38 20.17 -4.90
C ASN A 19 0.73 20.01 -6.28
N GLY A 20 0.54 21.12 -6.99
CA GLY A 20 0.02 21.14 -8.34
C GLY A 20 1.06 20.54 -9.29
N VAL A 21 0.74 19.39 -9.87
CA VAL A 21 1.56 18.79 -10.93
C VAL A 21 1.26 19.53 -12.24
N THR A 22 2.23 20.29 -12.74
CA THR A 22 2.12 21.02 -14.01
C THR A 22 2.88 20.35 -15.16
N ALA A 23 3.61 19.27 -14.87
CA ALA A 23 4.35 18.50 -15.86
C ALA A 23 3.41 17.97 -16.97
N PRO A 24 3.79 18.10 -18.26
CA PRO A 24 3.00 17.54 -19.34
C PRO A 24 3.01 16.01 -19.31
N ALA A 25 1.95 15.42 -19.86
CA ALA A 25 1.90 13.98 -20.05
C ALA A 25 3.09 13.48 -20.89
N VAL A 26 3.68 12.35 -20.50
CA VAL A 26 4.76 11.70 -21.24
C VAL A 26 4.25 11.31 -22.63
N ARG A 27 4.95 11.75 -23.67
CA ARG A 27 4.58 11.51 -25.06
C ARG A 27 4.42 10.01 -25.34
N GLY A 28 3.33 9.64 -26.01
CA GLY A 28 3.04 8.25 -26.38
C GLY A 28 2.34 7.43 -25.30
N THR A 29 2.12 7.99 -24.10
CA THR A 29 1.30 7.35 -23.07
C THR A 29 -0.18 7.65 -23.29
N ARG A 30 -1.06 6.71 -22.92
CA ARG A 30 -2.51 6.87 -23.03
C ARG A 30 -3.11 7.07 -21.62
N PRO A 31 -4.13 7.93 -21.47
CA PRO A 31 -4.89 8.00 -20.24
C PRO A 31 -5.50 6.65 -19.89
N ALA A 32 -5.61 6.36 -18.59
CA ALA A 32 -6.22 5.13 -18.11
C ALA A 32 -7.08 5.39 -16.86
N GLY A 33 -8.11 4.58 -16.69
CA GLY A 33 -9.04 4.64 -15.57
C GLY A 33 -8.77 3.56 -14.52
N PHE A 34 -8.90 3.90 -13.25
CA PHE A 34 -8.65 3.01 -12.12
C PHE A 34 -9.76 3.10 -11.08
N GLY A 35 -9.99 1.98 -10.39
CA GLY A 35 -10.66 1.97 -9.11
C GLY A 35 -9.63 2.11 -7.99
N TYR A 36 -9.99 2.82 -6.93
CA TYR A 36 -9.26 2.87 -5.67
C TYR A 36 -10.27 2.69 -4.52
N GLU A 37 -9.82 2.15 -3.37
CA GLU A 37 -10.61 1.96 -2.14
C GLU A 37 -12.15 2.02 -2.27
N GLY A 38 -12.80 0.86 -2.40
CA GLY A 38 -14.26 0.81 -2.52
C GLY A 38 -14.75 1.39 -3.85
N SER A 39 -15.40 2.56 -3.79
CA SER A 39 -16.07 3.20 -4.95
C SER A 39 -15.30 4.39 -5.52
N VAL A 40 -14.02 4.60 -5.14
CA VAL A 40 -13.23 5.66 -5.78
C VAL A 40 -12.94 5.28 -7.21
N THR A 41 -13.15 6.23 -8.12
CA THR A 41 -12.76 6.09 -9.52
C THR A 41 -11.90 7.29 -9.90
N LEU A 42 -10.88 7.04 -10.70
CA LEU A 42 -10.00 8.11 -11.20
C LEU A 42 -9.58 7.82 -12.64
N LYS A 43 -9.25 8.87 -13.38
CA LYS A 43 -8.50 8.79 -14.64
C LYS A 43 -7.16 9.46 -14.44
N ALA A 44 -6.11 8.89 -15.01
CA ALA A 44 -4.77 9.43 -14.89
C ALA A 44 -3.99 9.35 -16.21
N VAL A 45 -3.00 10.22 -16.32
CA VAL A 45 -1.95 10.20 -17.35
C VAL A 45 -0.60 9.98 -16.68
N ILE A 46 0.35 9.40 -17.41
CA ILE A 46 1.73 9.32 -16.91
C ILE A 46 2.38 10.69 -17.14
N VAL A 47 2.89 11.27 -16.06
CA VAL A 47 3.76 12.44 -16.10
C VAL A 47 5.15 12.04 -15.63
N ARG A 48 6.11 12.95 -15.78
CA ARG A 48 7.43 12.81 -15.20
C ARG A 48 7.81 14.13 -14.56
N ASP A 49 8.17 14.08 -13.28
CA ASP A 49 8.54 15.26 -12.51
C ASP A 49 9.56 14.88 -11.42
N VAL A 50 10.16 15.90 -10.81
CA VAL A 50 11.07 15.74 -9.68
C VAL A 50 10.25 15.58 -8.40
N VAL A 51 10.37 14.42 -7.77
CA VAL A 51 9.71 14.10 -6.50
C VAL A 51 10.77 13.98 -5.40
N ASP A 52 10.59 14.74 -4.32
CA ASP A 52 11.37 14.65 -3.09
C ASP A 52 10.65 13.74 -2.08
N PHE A 53 11.36 12.71 -1.59
CA PHE A 53 10.84 11.72 -0.65
C PHE A 53 11.21 12.02 0.81
N GLY A 54 11.91 13.13 1.05
CA GLY A 54 12.49 13.49 2.34
C GLY A 54 13.73 12.66 2.66
N GLY A 55 14.70 13.27 3.37
CA GLY A 55 15.87 12.59 3.97
C GLY A 55 16.89 11.95 3.01
N GLY A 56 16.53 11.63 1.76
CA GLY A 56 17.36 10.90 0.79
C GLY A 56 17.50 11.58 -0.58
N GLY A 57 16.88 12.74 -0.78
CA GLY A 57 16.96 13.53 -2.02
C GLY A 57 15.77 13.38 -2.96
N ALA A 58 15.87 14.04 -4.12
CA ALA A 58 14.80 14.11 -5.10
C ALA A 58 15.16 13.38 -6.40
N SER A 59 14.16 12.78 -7.07
CA SER A 59 14.33 12.01 -8.30
C SER A 59 13.39 12.46 -9.40
N ASN A 60 13.86 12.51 -10.64
CA ASN A 60 13.02 12.72 -11.81
C ASN A 60 12.37 11.42 -12.27
N ILE A 61 11.20 11.08 -11.73
CA ILE A 61 10.54 9.77 -11.90
C ILE A 61 9.19 9.88 -12.62
N PRO A 62 8.75 8.82 -13.32
CA PRO A 62 7.39 8.76 -13.84
C PRO A 62 6.40 8.42 -12.73
N PHE A 63 5.22 9.03 -12.75
CA PHE A 63 4.09 8.65 -11.90
C PHE A 63 2.75 9.00 -12.58
N ALA A 64 1.66 8.46 -12.04
CA ALA A 64 0.31 8.72 -12.54
C ALA A 64 -0.24 9.99 -11.92
N ALA A 65 -0.50 11.01 -12.74
CA ALA A 65 -1.20 12.23 -12.32
C ALA A 65 -2.68 12.10 -12.66
N ALA A 66 -3.54 12.22 -11.64
CA ALA A 66 -4.99 12.17 -11.81
C ALA A 66 -5.47 13.40 -12.60
N THR A 67 -6.24 13.15 -13.66
CA THR A 67 -6.93 14.19 -14.45
C THR A 67 -8.39 14.31 -14.08
N GLU A 68 -8.97 13.21 -13.55
CA GLU A 68 -10.32 13.15 -13.00
C GLU A 68 -10.29 12.27 -11.76
N VAL A 69 -11.02 12.67 -10.71
CA VAL A 69 -11.16 11.90 -9.48
C VAL A 69 -12.59 12.01 -8.98
N SER A 70 -13.16 10.91 -8.47
CA SER A 70 -14.49 10.97 -7.89
C SER A 70 -14.51 11.84 -6.62
N ALA A 71 -15.63 12.55 -6.42
CA ALA A 71 -15.76 13.57 -5.37
C ALA A 71 -15.53 13.06 -3.95
N ILE A 72 -15.61 11.74 -3.72
CA ILE A 72 -15.37 11.11 -2.42
C ILE A 72 -13.95 11.31 -1.89
N LEU A 73 -12.96 11.59 -2.76
CA LEU A 73 -11.60 11.93 -2.33
C LEU A 73 -11.43 13.39 -1.90
N ALA A 74 -12.36 14.29 -2.25
CA ALA A 74 -12.20 15.73 -1.99
C ALA A 74 -12.21 16.10 -0.49
N GLY A 75 -12.73 15.22 0.37
CA GLY A 75 -12.79 15.43 1.83
C GLY A 75 -11.64 14.78 2.61
N ARG A 76 -10.69 14.13 1.93
CA ARG A 76 -9.61 13.39 2.58
C ARG A 76 -8.38 14.28 2.84
N PRO A 77 -7.62 14.04 3.92
CA PRO A 77 -6.41 14.81 4.21
C PRO A 77 -5.26 14.50 3.25
N GLU A 78 -5.34 13.41 2.49
CA GLU A 78 -4.30 13.02 1.53
C GLU A 78 -4.55 13.61 0.13
N GLU A 79 -3.47 14.10 -0.50
CA GLU A 79 -3.51 14.63 -1.87
C GLU A 79 -3.14 13.56 -2.92
N GLY A 80 -2.68 12.39 -2.47
CA GLY A 80 -2.19 11.33 -3.33
C GLY A 80 -1.92 10.04 -2.58
N ALA A 81 -1.49 9.04 -3.34
CA ALA A 81 -1.36 7.69 -2.86
C ALA A 81 -0.11 7.07 -3.48
N MET A 82 0.75 6.44 -2.67
CA MET A 82 1.98 5.81 -3.13
C MET A 82 1.86 4.29 -3.09
N GLY A 83 1.77 3.68 -4.27
CA GLY A 83 1.70 2.22 -4.41
C GLY A 83 3.03 1.53 -4.10
N PHE A 84 2.98 0.50 -3.25
CA PHE A 84 4.07 -0.43 -2.99
C PHE A 84 3.72 -1.86 -3.44
N GLY A 85 2.76 -1.97 -4.36
CA GLY A 85 2.43 -3.23 -5.03
C GLY A 85 3.55 -3.71 -5.95
N LEU A 86 3.39 -4.93 -6.46
CA LEU A 86 4.37 -5.57 -7.33
C LEU A 86 4.17 -5.15 -8.79
N ALA A 87 5.19 -5.35 -9.62
CA ALA A 87 5.17 -4.95 -11.03
C ALA A 87 3.98 -5.56 -11.81
N GLY A 88 3.56 -6.79 -11.48
CA GLY A 88 2.42 -7.44 -12.12
C GLY A 88 1.08 -6.74 -11.86
N GLY A 89 0.98 -5.90 -10.82
CA GLY A 89 -0.20 -5.10 -10.48
C GLY A 89 -0.21 -3.69 -11.03
N SER A 90 0.80 -3.29 -11.81
CA SER A 90 0.89 -1.93 -12.33
C SER A 90 -0.20 -1.64 -13.36
N GLY A 91 -1.15 -0.78 -13.00
CA GLY A 91 -2.28 -0.42 -13.86
C GLY A 91 -1.88 0.34 -15.14
N MET A 92 -0.75 1.06 -15.11
CA MET A 92 -0.22 1.83 -16.24
C MET A 92 1.12 1.29 -16.76
N GLY A 93 1.53 0.10 -16.32
CA GLY A 93 2.80 -0.52 -16.74
C GLY A 93 4.06 0.21 -16.26
N MET A 94 3.94 1.12 -15.29
CA MET A 94 5.10 1.75 -14.65
C MET A 94 5.75 0.78 -13.66
N PRO A 95 7.08 0.79 -13.50
CA PRO A 95 7.74 0.03 -12.44
C PRO A 95 7.24 0.48 -11.05
N PRO A 96 7.20 -0.42 -10.06
CA PRO A 96 6.98 -0.07 -8.66
C PRO A 96 7.92 1.06 -8.23
N ILE A 97 7.44 1.94 -7.34
CA ILE A 97 8.23 3.10 -6.90
C ILE A 97 9.58 2.68 -6.31
N VAL A 98 9.60 1.57 -5.58
CA VAL A 98 10.81 1.09 -4.93
C VAL A 98 11.86 0.65 -5.94
N ASP A 99 11.44 0.07 -7.07
CA ASP A 99 12.34 -0.28 -8.17
C ASP A 99 12.90 0.96 -8.85
N LEU A 100 12.08 2.00 -9.03
CA LEU A 100 12.51 3.29 -9.58
C LEU A 100 13.57 3.95 -8.68
N LEU A 101 13.34 3.97 -7.37
CA LEU A 101 14.27 4.57 -6.41
C LEU A 101 15.57 3.79 -6.28
N ALA A 102 15.50 2.44 -6.28
CA ALA A 102 16.69 1.60 -6.22
C ALA A 102 17.52 1.75 -7.50
N SER A 103 16.88 1.74 -8.67
CA SER A 103 17.57 1.91 -9.96
C SER A 103 18.12 3.32 -10.18
N SER A 104 17.55 4.35 -9.55
CA SER A 104 18.13 5.70 -9.55
C SER A 104 19.26 5.87 -8.53
N GLY A 105 19.55 4.86 -7.70
CA GLY A 105 20.57 4.92 -6.65
C GLY A 105 20.18 5.76 -5.43
N LEU A 106 18.91 6.16 -5.31
CA LEU A 106 18.44 6.94 -4.15
C LEU A 106 18.25 6.08 -2.91
N ILE A 107 18.02 4.78 -3.10
CA ILE A 107 18.00 3.81 -2.01
C ILE A 107 18.95 2.66 -2.33
N PRO A 108 19.60 2.06 -1.31
CA PRO A 108 20.64 1.06 -1.52
C PRO A 108 20.09 -0.29 -2.00
N SER A 109 18.79 -0.56 -1.80
CA SER A 109 18.16 -1.83 -2.19
C SER A 109 16.63 -1.69 -2.27
N GLN A 110 15.94 -2.75 -2.73
CA GLN A 110 14.49 -2.77 -2.93
C GLN A 110 13.60 -3.07 -1.69
N PRO A 111 14.06 -3.56 -0.53
CA PRO A 111 13.17 -3.77 0.61
C PRO A 111 12.56 -2.47 1.12
N THR A 112 11.29 -2.52 1.53
CA THR A 112 10.66 -1.43 2.31
C THR A 112 10.06 -2.00 3.56
N SER A 113 10.24 -1.31 4.69
CA SER A 113 9.60 -1.67 5.95
C SER A 113 8.64 -0.57 6.39
N ARG A 114 7.66 -0.96 7.20
CA ARG A 114 6.76 -0.02 7.85
C ARG A 114 6.65 -0.34 9.33
N LYS A 115 6.61 0.71 10.13
CA LYS A 115 6.10 0.69 11.49
C LYS A 115 4.82 1.52 11.52
N LEU A 116 3.71 0.89 11.86
CA LEU A 116 2.43 1.58 11.99
C LEU A 116 2.31 2.15 13.41
N ALA A 117 1.91 3.42 13.52
CA ALA A 117 1.64 4.04 14.80
C ALA A 117 0.52 3.29 15.52
N ARG A 118 0.65 3.13 16.85
CA ARG A 118 -0.40 2.52 17.66
C ARG A 118 -1.23 3.63 18.29
N GLY A 119 -2.48 3.77 17.88
CA GLY A 119 -3.35 4.84 18.40
C GLY A 119 -3.44 4.90 19.93
N SER A 120 -3.31 3.77 20.63
CA SER A 120 -3.39 3.71 22.09
C SER A 120 -2.21 4.32 22.85
N ASP A 121 -1.06 4.55 22.21
CA ASP A 121 0.10 5.19 22.86
C ASP A 121 0.15 6.71 22.64
N GLY A 122 -0.69 7.25 21.76
CA GLY A 122 -0.78 8.67 21.46
C GLY A 122 0.45 9.29 20.77
N ARG A 123 1.42 8.49 20.32
CA ARG A 123 2.71 8.98 19.81
C ARG A 123 2.64 9.46 18.37
N ASN A 124 1.71 8.92 17.57
CA ASN A 124 1.53 9.24 16.14
C ASN A 124 2.85 9.18 15.34
N ASP A 125 3.64 8.14 15.58
CA ASP A 125 5.04 7.98 15.18
C ASP A 125 5.22 6.84 14.15
N GLY A 126 4.36 6.80 13.12
CA GLY A 126 4.48 5.84 12.03
C GLY A 126 5.72 6.11 11.18
N GLU A 127 6.35 5.06 10.66
CA GLU A 127 7.55 5.15 9.83
C GLU A 127 7.44 4.26 8.59
N VAL A 128 7.98 4.76 7.46
CA VAL A 128 8.29 3.96 6.27
C VAL A 128 9.78 4.08 6.00
N VAL A 129 10.48 2.95 5.93
CA VAL A 129 11.89 2.89 5.56
C VAL A 129 11.98 2.33 4.15
N MET A 130 12.66 3.06 3.27
CA MET A 130 12.95 2.62 1.92
C MET A 130 14.41 2.14 1.82
N GLY A 131 14.60 0.95 1.26
CA GLY A 131 15.92 0.32 1.10
C GLY A 131 16.47 -0.40 2.32
N GLY A 132 15.62 -0.73 3.31
CA GLY A 132 16.06 -1.42 4.51
C GLY A 132 14.97 -1.57 5.56
N VAL A 133 15.41 -1.77 6.80
CA VAL A 133 14.60 -1.86 8.01
C VAL A 133 15.20 -0.95 9.09
N ASN A 134 14.38 -0.40 9.98
CA ASN A 134 14.86 0.29 11.18
C ASN A 134 14.86 -0.70 12.37
N PRO A 135 16.03 -1.20 12.82
CA PRO A 135 16.10 -2.20 13.89
C PRO A 135 15.65 -1.68 15.27
N ALA A 136 15.48 -0.36 15.44
CA ALA A 136 14.92 0.19 16.67
C ALA A 136 13.39 0.03 16.77
N GLU A 137 12.72 -0.24 15.66
CA GLU A 137 11.24 -0.25 15.56
C GLU A 137 10.64 -1.67 15.59
N PHE A 138 11.46 -2.71 15.78
CA PHE A 138 10.98 -4.09 15.93
C PHE A 138 11.92 -4.94 16.79
N ILE A 139 11.45 -6.10 17.22
CA ILE A 139 12.28 -7.10 17.92
C ILE A 139 12.90 -8.02 16.86
N PRO A 140 14.23 -7.96 16.60
CA PRO A 140 14.81 -8.69 15.47
C PRO A 140 14.61 -10.21 15.54
N GLN A 141 14.59 -10.76 16.75
CA GLN A 141 14.42 -12.19 17.02
C GLN A 141 13.00 -12.69 16.73
N SER A 142 12.01 -11.79 16.64
CA SER A 142 10.63 -12.16 16.28
C SER A 142 10.37 -12.06 14.77
N MET A 143 11.38 -11.70 13.97
CA MET A 143 11.22 -11.57 12.54
C MET A 143 11.00 -12.94 11.90
N VAL A 144 9.95 -13.04 11.09
CA VAL A 144 9.66 -14.23 10.29
C VAL A 144 9.69 -13.88 8.81
N THR A 145 10.28 -14.75 8.01
CA THR A 145 10.28 -14.62 6.55
C THR A 145 9.20 -15.51 5.96
N VAL A 146 8.32 -14.91 5.18
CA VAL A 146 7.26 -15.61 4.45
C VAL A 146 7.48 -15.41 2.95
N ARG A 147 7.27 -16.49 2.19
CA ARG A 147 7.37 -16.43 0.73
C ARG A 147 6.13 -15.75 0.15
N ASN A 148 6.34 -14.75 -0.68
CA ASN A 148 5.28 -14.19 -1.50
C ASN A 148 4.85 -15.20 -2.59
N LEU A 149 3.54 -15.35 -2.77
CA LEU A 149 2.94 -16.37 -3.64
C LEU A 149 2.37 -15.82 -4.95
N ASP A 150 2.32 -14.51 -5.11
CA ASP A 150 1.63 -13.85 -6.22
C ASP A 150 2.49 -12.73 -6.84
N PRO A 151 2.53 -12.58 -8.18
CA PRO A 151 3.32 -11.54 -8.83
C PRO A 151 2.63 -10.16 -8.86
N ILE A 152 1.39 -10.06 -8.38
CA ILE A 152 0.56 -8.85 -8.43
C ILE A 152 0.43 -8.23 -7.02
N HIS A 153 0.22 -9.07 -6.01
CA HIS A 153 -0.04 -8.67 -4.63
C HIS A 153 0.98 -9.28 -3.66
N TRP A 154 1.12 -8.68 -2.49
CA TRP A 154 1.82 -9.29 -1.36
C TRP A 154 0.97 -10.39 -0.73
N GLN A 155 0.96 -11.55 -1.38
CA GLN A 155 0.13 -12.70 -1.00
C GLN A 155 0.92 -13.73 -0.23
N VAL A 156 0.37 -14.18 0.89
CA VAL A 156 1.02 -15.14 1.80
C VAL A 156 0.06 -16.27 2.15
N LYS A 157 0.61 -17.42 2.53
CA LYS A 157 -0.18 -18.52 3.09
C LYS A 157 -0.46 -18.26 4.56
N VAL A 158 -1.73 -18.27 4.95
CA VAL A 158 -2.17 -18.27 6.36
C VAL A 158 -2.58 -19.70 6.70
N ALA A 159 -1.75 -20.41 7.45
CA ALA A 159 -1.99 -21.82 7.77
C ALA A 159 -3.14 -21.99 8.78
N VAL A 160 -3.06 -21.25 9.89
CA VAL A 160 -3.99 -21.25 11.00
C VAL A 160 -4.06 -19.83 11.56
N ALA A 161 -5.21 -19.44 12.10
CA ALA A 161 -5.36 -18.22 12.88
C ALA A 161 -6.26 -18.51 14.09
N SER A 162 -5.95 -17.87 15.21
CA SER A 162 -6.66 -18.04 16.47
C SER A 162 -6.89 -16.71 17.17
N ILE A 163 -7.95 -16.65 17.97
CA ILE A 163 -8.21 -15.56 18.89
C ILE A 163 -8.40 -16.17 20.28
N GLY A 164 -7.45 -15.88 21.17
CA GLY A 164 -7.29 -16.66 22.40
C GLY A 164 -7.10 -18.14 22.06
N ASN A 165 -7.95 -18.99 22.63
CA ASN A 165 -7.91 -20.44 22.42
C ASN A 165 -8.82 -20.93 21.29
N VAL A 166 -9.49 -20.03 20.54
CA VAL A 166 -10.40 -20.41 19.46
C VAL A 166 -9.73 -20.27 18.11
N HIS A 167 -9.69 -21.36 17.34
CA HIS A 167 -9.23 -21.36 15.95
C HIS A 167 -10.31 -20.76 15.04
N VAL A 168 -10.02 -19.59 14.45
CA VAL A 168 -10.91 -18.93 13.46
C VAL A 168 -10.58 -19.31 12.02
N ILE A 169 -9.33 -19.74 11.77
CA ILE A 169 -8.91 -20.35 10.52
C ILE A 169 -8.30 -21.71 10.86
N ASN A 170 -8.97 -22.79 10.48
CA ASN A 170 -8.54 -24.18 10.71
C ASN A 170 -8.02 -24.88 9.44
N THR A 171 -8.19 -24.23 8.29
CA THR A 171 -7.80 -24.72 6.97
C THR A 171 -7.08 -23.58 6.27
N SER A 172 -6.01 -23.89 5.57
CA SER A 172 -5.15 -22.86 4.97
C SER A 172 -5.94 -21.87 4.10
N ARG A 173 -5.58 -20.59 4.20
CA ARG A 173 -6.07 -19.50 3.35
C ARG A 173 -4.91 -18.82 2.63
N LEU A 174 -5.24 -18.11 1.56
CA LEU A 174 -4.38 -17.06 1.03
C LEU A 174 -4.78 -15.75 1.71
N GLY A 175 -3.80 -15.04 2.24
CA GLY A 175 -3.96 -13.70 2.81
C GLY A 175 -3.17 -12.68 2.01
N TYR A 176 -3.56 -11.41 2.12
CA TYR A 176 -2.86 -10.28 1.53
C TYR A 176 -2.35 -9.37 2.63
N ILE A 177 -1.10 -8.93 2.52
CA ILE A 177 -0.55 -7.88 3.38
C ILE A 177 -0.88 -6.54 2.72
N ASP A 178 -1.94 -5.90 3.21
CA ASP A 178 -2.44 -4.64 2.66
C ASP A 178 -2.35 -3.52 3.69
N THR A 179 -1.42 -2.60 3.47
CA THR A 179 -1.22 -1.45 4.34
C THR A 179 -2.18 -0.29 4.07
N GLY A 180 -2.99 -0.38 3.01
CA GLY A 180 -4.08 0.57 2.76
C GLY A 180 -5.35 0.22 3.53
N ALA A 181 -5.43 -0.99 4.11
CA ALA A 181 -6.60 -1.44 4.86
C ALA A 181 -6.49 -1.06 6.35
N SER A 182 -7.61 -0.59 6.92
CA SER A 182 -7.73 -0.32 8.36
C SER A 182 -8.29 -1.50 9.17
N TYR A 183 -8.75 -2.56 8.49
CA TYR A 183 -9.43 -3.70 9.09
C TYR A 183 -8.95 -5.02 8.48
N PHE A 184 -9.06 -6.10 9.25
CA PHE A 184 -8.94 -7.45 8.70
C PHE A 184 -10.19 -7.80 7.91
N LEU A 185 -10.03 -7.97 6.61
CA LEU A 185 -11.07 -8.54 5.75
C LEU A 185 -10.85 -10.05 5.65
N MET A 186 -11.89 -10.82 5.96
CA MET A 186 -11.86 -12.28 5.90
C MET A 186 -13.17 -12.80 5.29
N SER A 187 -13.20 -14.09 4.94
CA SER A 187 -14.42 -14.68 4.40
C SER A 187 -15.54 -14.63 5.44
N PHE A 188 -16.80 -14.57 4.98
CA PHE A 188 -17.94 -14.57 5.89
C PHE A 188 -17.95 -15.80 6.81
N ALA A 189 -17.52 -16.97 6.32
CA ALA A 189 -17.40 -18.18 7.13
C ALA A 189 -16.37 -18.03 8.26
N ASP A 190 -15.21 -17.43 7.98
CA ASP A 190 -14.17 -17.20 8.99
C ASP A 190 -14.63 -16.12 10.00
N VAL A 191 -15.38 -15.09 9.55
CA VAL A 191 -16.03 -14.10 10.46
C VAL A 191 -17.04 -14.78 11.38
N LEU A 192 -17.89 -15.67 10.87
CA LEU A 192 -18.87 -16.38 11.71
C LEU A 192 -18.20 -17.22 12.79
N CYS A 193 -17.08 -17.88 12.47
CA CYS A 193 -16.31 -18.60 13.47
C CYS A 193 -15.80 -17.65 14.57
N TYR A 194 -15.37 -16.45 14.19
CA TYR A 194 -15.02 -15.40 15.15
C TYR A 194 -16.21 -14.92 16.00
N THR A 195 -17.33 -14.52 15.39
CA THR A 195 -18.46 -13.92 16.14
C THR A 195 -19.16 -14.91 17.06
N HIS A 196 -19.16 -16.20 16.73
CA HIS A 196 -19.65 -17.25 17.65
C HIS A 196 -18.74 -17.44 18.88
N SER A 197 -17.48 -17.01 18.80
CA SER A 197 -16.50 -17.14 19.89
C SER A 197 -16.57 -15.98 20.89
N PHE A 198 -17.24 -14.87 20.52
CA PHE A 198 -17.47 -13.71 21.36
C PHE A 198 -18.94 -13.32 21.26
N PRO A 199 -19.83 -13.81 22.15
CA PRO A 199 -21.21 -13.34 22.17
C PRO A 199 -21.20 -11.81 22.29
N ALA A 200 -22.05 -11.17 21.48
CA ALA A 200 -22.15 -9.71 21.43
C ALA A 200 -22.22 -9.12 22.85
N GLN A 201 -21.37 -8.13 23.12
CA GLN A 201 -21.53 -7.24 24.28
C GLN A 201 -22.65 -6.25 24.01
#